data_AF-A0A965L643-F1
#
_entry.id   AF-A0A965L643-F1
#
_cell.length_a   1.000
_cell.length_b   1.000
_cell.length_c   1.000
_cell.angle_alpha   90.00
_cell.angle_beta   90.00
_cell.angle_gamma   90.00
#
_symmetry.space_group_name_H-M   'P 1'
#
loop_
_entity.id
_entity.type
_entity.pdbx_description
1 polymer ?
#
loop_
_entity_poly.entity_id
_entity_poly.type
_entity_poly.pdbx_seq_one_letter_code
_entity_poly.pdbx_strand_id
1 'polypeptide(L)'
;MKRMLAVILAVAAVPLQAVAADPTVTPIGAVQGLPLGEVLTRLGGTRDPVPAITLQTAGGRMDIYRVEDLMPPTPPGHSCGVRLTSPEASWSIASTYAVVRSGQVIGWINPPRIESRARAPGESFSAYLRASIVEGHDPVLSVAPGRLPLSDADGFLSRRPDMRVPADAVLTYACQPMPPPPTVDRRHREPAGFDSAGLMQGLALLPFAWQLTGLNAERREALVAGPALYAQMQLGQVLPGGGQGFARANRGVRRYADAVDPAYEVLAINLGDEPSNNLSRQNRTALIGVRDGRVVWLADGDAAAGLRLVSALCIDDRRRSVAYRSGCTGFGVYSP
;
A
#
# COMPACT_ATOMS: atom_id res chain seq x y z
N MET A 1 31.82 -13.83 65.42
CA MET A 1 30.57 -14.11 64.65
C MET A 1 30.34 -12.94 63.69
N LYS A 2 30.10 -13.17 62.39
CA LYS A 2 29.73 -12.12 61.43
C LYS A 2 28.21 -12.17 61.18
N ARG A 3 27.50 -11.06 61.31
CA ARG A 3 26.11 -10.92 60.83
C ARG A 3 26.14 -10.10 59.54
N MET A 4 25.85 -10.74 58.41
CA MET A 4 25.53 -10.02 57.17
C MET A 4 24.11 -9.46 57.27
N LEU A 5 23.94 -8.16 57.01
CA LEU A 5 22.63 -7.54 56.88
C LEU A 5 22.28 -7.49 55.39
N ALA A 6 21.29 -8.26 54.96
CA ALA A 6 20.84 -8.26 53.57
C ALA A 6 19.88 -7.08 53.35
N VAL A 7 20.33 -6.05 52.63
CA VAL A 7 19.49 -4.93 52.21
C VAL A 7 18.67 -5.38 50.99
N ILE A 8 17.39 -5.67 51.20
CA ILE A 8 16.45 -5.96 50.10
C ILE A 8 16.02 -4.62 49.49
N LEU A 9 16.51 -4.33 48.29
CA LEU A 9 16.10 -3.15 47.53
C LEU A 9 14.71 -3.41 46.94
N ALA A 10 13.67 -2.90 47.59
CA ALA A 10 12.31 -2.94 47.08
C ALA A 10 12.17 -1.96 45.89
N VAL A 11 12.38 -2.47 44.67
CA VAL A 11 12.10 -1.70 43.45
C VAL A 11 10.59 -1.49 43.35
N ALA A 12 10.15 -0.29 43.72
CA ALA A 12 8.76 0.11 43.55
C ALA A 12 8.44 0.13 42.05
N ALA A 13 7.60 -0.81 41.61
CA ALA A 13 7.06 -0.83 40.26
C ALA A 13 6.10 0.35 40.09
N VAL A 14 6.63 1.51 39.70
CA VAL A 14 5.82 2.64 39.24
C VAL A 14 4.98 2.13 38.07
N PRO A 15 3.64 2.14 38.16
CA PRO A 15 2.82 1.75 37.02
C PRO A 15 3.07 2.76 35.90
N LEU A 16 3.49 2.29 34.73
CA LEU A 16 3.39 3.12 33.52
C LEU A 16 1.91 3.35 33.25
N GLN A 17 1.37 4.41 33.81
CA GLN A 17 0.16 5.05 33.31
C GLN A 17 0.49 5.47 31.88
N ALA A 18 -0.03 4.71 30.91
CA ALA A 18 0.13 5.04 29.51
C ALA A 18 -0.57 6.38 29.28
N VAL A 19 0.21 7.45 29.13
CA VAL A 19 -0.30 8.76 28.73
C VAL A 19 -0.91 8.56 27.36
N ALA A 20 -2.25 8.63 27.29
CA ALA A 20 -2.93 8.74 26.02
C ALA A 20 -2.46 10.07 25.41
N ALA A 21 -1.64 10.00 24.36
CA ALA A 21 -1.14 11.20 23.70
C ALA A 21 -2.33 11.99 23.15
N ASP A 22 -2.44 13.25 23.54
CA ASP A 22 -3.48 14.14 23.04
C ASP A 22 -3.46 14.16 21.50
N PRO A 23 -4.62 14.14 20.84
CA PRO A 23 -4.68 14.04 19.39
C PRO A 23 -3.99 15.23 18.73
N THR A 24 -3.02 14.96 17.85
CA THR A 24 -2.31 16.01 17.12
C THR A 24 -3.22 16.55 16.02
N VAL A 25 -3.67 17.80 16.16
CA VAL A 25 -4.60 18.47 15.24
C VAL A 25 -3.85 19.50 14.41
N THR A 26 -3.79 19.32 13.09
CA THR A 26 -3.00 20.13 12.15
C THR A 26 -3.86 20.60 10.97
N PRO A 27 -4.18 21.91 10.85
CA PRO A 27 -4.84 22.46 9.67
C PRO A 27 -3.96 22.34 8.42
N ILE A 28 -4.50 21.84 7.33
CA ILE A 28 -3.77 21.55 6.07
C ILE A 28 -3.14 22.82 5.48
N GLY A 29 -3.89 23.92 5.44
CA GLY A 29 -3.40 25.22 4.99
C GLY A 29 -2.29 25.83 5.87
N ALA A 30 -2.12 25.34 7.10
CA ALA A 30 -1.01 25.75 7.98
C ALA A 30 0.28 24.94 7.75
N VAL A 31 0.24 23.87 6.95
CA VAL A 31 1.41 23.02 6.60
C VAL A 31 1.69 22.92 5.09
N GLN A 32 0.75 23.31 4.23
CA GLN A 32 1.01 23.44 2.80
C GLN A 32 2.03 24.57 2.52
N GLY A 33 2.96 24.32 1.60
CA GLY A 33 4.10 25.20 1.28
C GLY A 33 5.34 25.00 2.15
N LEU A 34 5.23 24.34 3.30
CA LEU A 34 6.35 24.13 4.22
C LEU A 34 7.30 23.00 3.75
N PRO A 35 8.59 23.02 4.18
CA PRO A 35 9.49 21.88 4.01
C PRO A 35 8.95 20.63 4.73
N LEU A 36 9.10 19.45 4.13
CA LEU A 36 8.59 18.19 4.69
C LEU A 36 9.09 17.91 6.13
N GLY A 37 10.33 18.30 6.46
CA GLY A 37 10.88 18.19 7.82
C GLY A 37 10.12 19.01 8.87
N GLU A 38 9.62 20.20 8.49
CA GLU A 38 8.81 21.03 9.39
C GLU A 38 7.39 20.44 9.53
N VAL A 39 6.84 19.90 8.45
CA VAL A 39 5.54 19.21 8.46
C VAL A 39 5.60 17.96 9.34
N LEU A 40 6.64 17.12 9.22
CA LEU A 40 6.92 16.01 10.14
C LEU A 40 6.94 16.49 11.59
N THR A 41 7.72 17.53 11.89
CA THR A 41 7.86 18.09 13.25
C THR A 41 6.51 18.50 13.83
N ARG A 42 5.66 19.19 13.04
CA ARG A 42 4.31 19.62 13.44
C ARG A 42 3.34 18.46 13.63
N LEU A 43 3.53 17.36 12.90
CA LEU A 43 2.74 16.12 13.01
C LEU A 43 3.25 15.16 14.11
N GLY A 44 4.33 15.52 14.82
CA GLY A 44 4.99 14.64 15.78
C GLY A 44 5.76 13.48 15.15
N GLY A 45 6.03 13.51 13.85
CA GLY A 45 6.78 12.51 13.12
C GLY A 45 8.23 12.41 13.61
N THR A 46 8.66 11.19 13.94
CA THR A 46 9.98 10.90 14.58
C THR A 46 10.91 10.07 13.69
N ARG A 47 10.65 10.02 12.38
CA ARG A 47 11.36 9.18 11.40
C ARG A 47 11.57 9.95 10.10
N ASP A 48 12.71 9.73 9.45
CA ASP A 48 12.92 10.11 8.06
C ASP A 48 11.97 9.27 7.18
N PRO A 49 11.04 9.90 6.42
CA PRO A 49 10.05 9.16 5.67
C PRO A 49 10.61 8.70 4.33
N VAL A 50 10.31 7.46 3.96
CA VAL A 50 10.55 6.96 2.60
C VAL A 50 9.39 7.42 1.70
N PRO A 51 9.65 8.01 0.52
CA PRO A 51 8.59 8.36 -0.42
C PRO A 51 7.93 7.09 -0.94
N ALA A 52 6.60 7.07 -0.96
CA ALA A 52 5.84 5.95 -1.53
C ALA A 52 6.02 5.94 -3.06
N ILE A 53 5.86 7.10 -3.71
CA ILE A 53 6.16 7.26 -5.14
C ILE A 53 7.13 8.42 -5.32
N THR A 54 8.19 8.21 -6.10
CA THR A 54 9.01 9.32 -6.64
C THR A 54 8.79 9.42 -8.14
N LEU A 55 8.52 10.63 -8.64
CA LEU A 55 8.30 10.97 -10.03
C LEU A 55 9.32 12.01 -10.52
N GLN A 56 9.75 11.88 -11.77
CA GLN A 56 10.42 12.93 -12.52
C GLN A 56 9.36 13.72 -13.30
N THR A 57 9.21 15.01 -12.98
CA THR A 57 8.26 15.92 -13.63
C THR A 57 9.01 17.00 -14.44
N ALA A 58 8.30 17.78 -15.24
CA ALA A 58 8.85 18.98 -15.87
C ALA A 58 9.25 20.04 -14.81
N GLY A 59 8.58 20.06 -13.66
CA GLY A 59 8.91 20.89 -12.49
C GLY A 59 9.96 20.29 -11.55
N GLY A 60 10.72 19.29 -11.98
CA GLY A 60 11.74 18.60 -11.17
C GLY A 60 11.23 17.33 -10.48
N ARG A 61 11.92 16.91 -9.41
CA ARG A 61 11.54 15.74 -8.61
C ARG A 61 10.28 16.03 -7.79
N MET A 62 9.32 15.12 -7.86
CA MET A 62 8.12 15.11 -7.03
C MET A 62 8.03 13.79 -6.26
N ASP A 63 7.68 13.84 -4.99
CA ASP A 63 7.54 12.69 -4.10
C ASP A 63 6.12 12.68 -3.50
N ILE A 64 5.52 11.49 -3.42
CA ILE A 64 4.22 11.27 -2.79
C ILE A 64 4.45 10.39 -1.57
N TYR A 65 4.05 10.88 -0.40
CA TYR A 65 4.18 10.18 0.89
C TYR A 65 2.80 9.81 1.41
N ARG A 66 2.62 8.57 1.88
CA ARG A 66 1.44 8.21 2.69
C ARG A 66 1.56 8.87 4.05
N VAL A 67 0.53 9.59 4.48
CA VAL A 67 0.60 10.42 5.68
C VAL A 67 0.72 9.58 6.95
N GLU A 68 0.17 8.36 6.97
CA GLU A 68 0.37 7.39 8.05
C GLU A 68 1.84 7.02 8.28
N ASP A 69 2.70 7.07 7.25
CA ASP A 69 4.15 6.81 7.39
C ASP A 69 4.95 8.06 7.84
N LEU A 70 4.30 9.24 7.86
CA LEU A 70 4.83 10.48 8.43
C LEU A 70 4.58 10.58 9.94
N MET A 71 3.79 9.66 10.52
CA MET A 71 3.38 9.69 11.93
C MET A 71 4.44 9.08 12.87
N PRO A 72 4.41 9.44 14.17
CA PRO A 72 5.13 8.68 15.20
C PRO A 72 4.59 7.24 15.30
N PRO A 73 5.42 6.26 15.71
CA PRO A 73 5.00 4.86 15.78
C PRO A 73 3.92 4.63 16.85
N THR A 74 2.94 3.78 16.51
CA THR A 74 1.87 3.31 17.41
C THR A 74 2.42 2.76 18.74
N PRO A 75 2.04 3.31 19.90
CA PRO A 75 2.47 2.80 21.19
C PRO A 75 1.96 1.38 21.49
N PRO A 76 2.66 0.58 22.31
CA PRO A 76 2.17 -0.72 22.75
C PRO A 76 0.76 -0.64 23.36
N GLY A 77 -0.08 -1.62 23.03
CA GLY A 77 -1.47 -1.68 23.51
C GLY A 77 -2.43 -0.67 22.87
N HIS A 78 -1.99 0.15 21.91
CA HIS A 78 -2.81 1.17 21.25
C HIS A 78 -3.03 0.85 19.77
N SER A 79 -4.08 1.44 19.21
CA SER A 79 -4.32 1.56 17.77
C SER A 79 -4.33 3.06 17.45
N CYS A 80 -3.44 3.50 16.57
CA CYS A 80 -3.36 4.88 16.13
C CYS A 80 -3.74 4.99 14.66
N GLY A 81 -4.25 6.16 14.26
CA GLY A 81 -4.63 6.41 12.88
C GLY A 81 -4.71 7.90 12.57
N VAL A 82 -4.46 8.20 11.30
CA VAL A 82 -4.69 9.52 10.70
C VAL A 82 -6.17 9.63 10.30
N ARG A 83 -6.74 10.80 10.49
CA ARG A 83 -8.10 11.17 10.06
C ARG A 83 -8.04 12.52 9.39
N LEU A 84 -8.60 12.64 8.19
CA LEU A 84 -8.83 13.92 7.56
C LEU A 84 -10.28 14.36 7.85
N THR A 85 -10.46 15.60 8.30
CA THR A 85 -11.78 16.21 8.55
C THR A 85 -11.89 17.48 7.72
N SER A 86 -13.00 17.68 7.01
CA SER A 86 -13.31 18.93 6.29
C SER A 86 -14.80 19.23 6.46
N PRO A 87 -15.25 20.50 6.36
CA PRO A 87 -16.68 20.84 6.35
C PRO A 87 -17.48 20.11 5.28
N GLU A 88 -16.83 19.72 4.17
CA GLU A 88 -17.45 19.01 3.04
C GLU A 88 -17.26 17.48 3.11
N ALA A 89 -16.36 16.98 3.98
CA ALA A 89 -16.00 15.57 4.05
C ALA A 89 -16.61 14.87 5.27
N SER A 90 -17.64 14.04 5.03
CA SER A 90 -18.11 13.07 6.02
C SER A 90 -17.00 12.06 6.39
N TRP A 91 -17.04 11.51 7.61
CA TRP A 91 -15.96 10.71 8.20
C TRP A 91 -15.41 9.61 7.28
N SER A 92 -14.15 9.74 6.84
CA SER A 92 -13.44 8.70 6.09
C SER A 92 -12.11 8.33 6.75
N ILE A 93 -11.95 7.05 7.09
CA ILE A 93 -10.62 6.44 7.25
C ILE A 93 -10.14 6.09 5.84
N ALA A 94 -9.55 7.07 5.16
CA ALA A 94 -8.94 6.94 3.84
C ALA A 94 -7.49 7.41 3.94
N SER A 95 -6.56 6.67 3.35
CA SER A 95 -5.14 7.03 3.39
C SER A 95 -4.93 8.36 2.67
N THR A 96 -4.53 9.37 3.44
CA THR A 96 -4.19 10.70 2.91
C THR A 96 -2.75 10.66 2.45
N TYR A 97 -2.41 11.41 1.40
CA TYR A 97 -1.05 11.50 0.88
C TYR A 97 -0.58 12.95 0.81
N ALA A 98 0.64 13.21 1.27
CA ALA A 98 1.32 14.48 1.09
C ALA A 98 2.10 14.47 -0.22
N VAL A 99 1.95 15.52 -1.03
CA VAL A 99 2.64 15.68 -2.30
C VAL A 99 3.73 16.73 -2.13
N VAL A 100 4.98 16.30 -2.34
CA VAL A 100 6.19 17.09 -2.10
C VAL A 100 6.87 17.36 -3.43
N ARG A 101 7.34 18.59 -3.66
CA ARG A 101 8.18 18.96 -4.81
C ARG A 101 9.36 19.77 -4.30
N SER A 102 10.57 19.39 -4.71
CA SER A 102 11.82 20.03 -4.24
C SER A 102 11.92 20.18 -2.70
N GLY A 103 11.36 19.22 -1.96
CA GLY A 103 11.36 19.20 -0.48
C GLY A 103 10.21 19.96 0.20
N GLN A 104 9.39 20.72 -0.52
CA GLN A 104 8.21 21.43 0.02
C GLN A 104 6.90 20.69 -0.27
N VAL A 105 5.96 20.68 0.68
CA VAL A 105 4.62 20.08 0.50
C VAL A 105 3.76 21.01 -0.37
N ILE A 106 3.62 20.68 -1.66
CA ILE A 106 2.85 21.49 -2.62
C ILE A 106 1.33 21.23 -2.56
N GLY A 107 0.91 20.11 -1.97
CA GLY A 107 -0.51 19.75 -1.86
C GLY A 107 -0.73 18.41 -1.18
N TRP A 108 -2.00 18.01 -1.07
CA TRP A 108 -2.41 16.78 -0.40
C TRP A 108 -3.52 16.09 -1.21
N ILE A 109 -3.50 14.76 -1.23
CA ILE A 109 -4.45 13.89 -1.94
C ILE A 109 -5.22 13.09 -0.88
N ASN A 110 -6.54 13.11 -0.95
CA ASN A 110 -7.40 12.16 -0.26
C ASN A 110 -8.18 11.36 -1.33
N PRO A 111 -7.85 10.09 -1.60
CA PRO A 111 -8.58 9.28 -2.56
C PRO A 111 -10.05 9.12 -2.16
N PRO A 112 -11.00 9.10 -3.11
CA PRO A 112 -12.41 8.92 -2.79
C PRO A 112 -12.61 7.59 -2.07
N ARG A 113 -13.40 7.61 -1.00
CA ARG A 113 -13.76 6.40 -0.28
C ARG A 113 -14.61 5.53 -1.20
N ILE A 114 -14.06 4.39 -1.61
CA ILE A 114 -14.83 3.39 -2.32
C ILE A 114 -15.71 2.65 -1.32
N GLU A 115 -16.98 3.00 -1.30
CA GLU A 115 -17.99 2.26 -0.56
C GLU A 115 -18.22 0.92 -1.28
N SER A 116 -17.63 -0.16 -0.74
CA SER A 116 -18.04 -1.51 -1.10
C SER A 116 -19.54 -1.63 -0.85
N ARG A 117 -20.33 -1.89 -1.90
CA ARG A 117 -21.78 -2.07 -1.77
C ARG A 117 -22.14 -3.13 -0.74
N ALA A 118 -23.40 -3.18 -0.31
CA ALA A 118 -23.88 -4.32 0.44
C ALA A 118 -23.76 -5.62 -0.40
N ARG A 119 -23.31 -6.71 0.24
CA ARG A 119 -23.42 -8.06 -0.32
C ARG A 119 -24.91 -8.43 -0.42
N ALA A 120 -25.36 -8.83 -1.60
CA ALA A 120 -26.77 -9.14 -1.81
C ALA A 120 -27.19 -10.44 -1.10
N PRO A 121 -28.46 -10.60 -0.69
CA PRO A 121 -28.96 -11.85 -0.12
C PRO A 121 -28.70 -13.03 -1.08
N GLY A 122 -28.13 -14.12 -0.56
CA GLY A 122 -27.77 -15.30 -1.35
C GLY A 122 -26.52 -15.16 -2.24
N GLU A 123 -25.95 -13.97 -2.41
CA GLU A 123 -24.73 -13.77 -3.19
C GLU A 123 -23.53 -14.50 -2.57
N SER A 124 -22.72 -15.19 -3.39
CA SER A 124 -21.49 -15.82 -2.89
C SER A 124 -20.42 -14.76 -2.56
N PHE A 125 -19.60 -15.00 -1.54
CA PHE A 125 -18.51 -14.07 -1.17
C PHE A 125 -17.54 -13.81 -2.34
N SER A 126 -17.32 -14.79 -3.21
CA SER A 126 -16.51 -14.66 -4.44
C SER A 126 -17.15 -13.76 -5.50
N ALA A 127 -18.48 -13.79 -5.64
CA ALA A 127 -19.22 -12.90 -6.55
C ALA A 127 -19.24 -11.47 -5.99
N TYR A 128 -19.51 -11.34 -4.69
CA TYR A 128 -19.45 -10.08 -3.96
C TYR A 128 -18.08 -9.40 -4.11
N LEU A 129 -16.98 -10.08 -3.77
CA LEU A 129 -15.64 -9.51 -3.94
C LEU A 129 -15.32 -9.13 -5.39
N ARG A 130 -15.75 -9.94 -6.37
CA ARG A 130 -15.58 -9.59 -7.79
C ARG A 130 -16.33 -8.30 -8.14
N ALA A 131 -17.52 -8.10 -7.61
CA ALA A 131 -18.33 -6.91 -7.85
C ALA A 131 -17.80 -5.67 -7.10
N SER A 132 -17.43 -5.78 -5.82
CA SER A 132 -16.76 -4.68 -5.08
C SER A 132 -15.44 -4.25 -5.72
N ILE A 133 -14.71 -5.20 -6.34
CA ILE A 133 -13.57 -4.87 -7.20
C ILE A 133 -14.06 -4.10 -8.43
N VAL A 134 -15.04 -4.62 -9.19
CA VAL A 134 -15.57 -4.03 -10.44
C VAL A 134 -16.23 -2.67 -10.28
N GLU A 135 -16.80 -2.36 -9.12
CA GLU A 135 -17.45 -1.08 -8.82
C GLU A 135 -16.41 -0.03 -8.34
N GLY A 136 -15.32 -0.49 -7.73
CA GLY A 136 -14.29 0.35 -7.11
C GLY A 136 -13.12 0.71 -8.03
N HIS A 137 -13.41 1.19 -9.24
CA HIS A 137 -12.63 0.77 -10.41
C HIS A 137 -11.65 1.74 -11.07
N ASP A 138 -11.62 3.01 -10.67
CA ASP A 138 -10.65 3.97 -11.20
C ASP A 138 -9.41 4.01 -10.29
N PRO A 139 -8.20 3.63 -10.76
CA PRO A 139 -6.99 3.73 -9.97
C PRO A 139 -6.71 5.20 -9.64
N VAL A 140 -6.38 5.49 -8.38
CA VAL A 140 -6.25 6.85 -7.82
C VAL A 140 -5.43 7.80 -8.70
N LEU A 141 -4.39 7.26 -9.36
CA LEU A 141 -3.43 8.02 -10.18
C LEU A 141 -3.53 7.71 -11.68
N SER A 142 -4.59 7.05 -12.16
CA SER A 142 -4.83 6.87 -13.60
C SER A 142 -5.34 8.15 -14.26
N VAL A 143 -4.99 8.34 -15.54
CA VAL A 143 -5.27 9.60 -16.25
C VAL A 143 -6.69 9.67 -16.80
N ALA A 144 -7.26 8.49 -17.07
CA ALA A 144 -8.66 8.19 -17.40
C ALA A 144 -8.88 6.67 -17.18
N PRO A 145 -10.12 6.17 -17.11
CA PRO A 145 -10.39 4.74 -17.01
C PRO A 145 -9.70 3.92 -18.12
N GLY A 146 -9.14 2.77 -17.76
CA GLY A 146 -8.38 1.90 -18.69
C GLY A 146 -6.99 2.41 -19.09
N ARG A 147 -6.58 3.61 -18.68
CA ARG A 147 -5.20 4.10 -18.86
C ARG A 147 -4.32 3.65 -17.70
N LEU A 148 -3.03 3.45 -17.99
CA LEU A 148 -2.05 3.11 -16.97
C LEU A 148 -1.83 4.29 -15.99
N PRO A 149 -1.49 4.02 -14.72
CA PRO A 149 -1.31 5.06 -13.71
C PRO A 149 -0.14 5.97 -14.08
N LEU A 150 -0.28 7.26 -13.75
CA LEU A 150 0.76 8.30 -13.87
C LEU A 150 1.37 8.45 -15.27
N SER A 151 0.63 8.11 -16.34
CA SER A 151 1.13 8.22 -17.71
C SER A 151 1.46 9.66 -18.12
N ASP A 152 0.84 10.66 -17.51
CA ASP A 152 1.10 12.09 -17.72
C ASP A 152 1.99 12.75 -16.65
N ALA A 153 2.71 11.95 -15.85
CA ALA A 153 3.51 12.39 -14.70
C ALA A 153 2.70 13.15 -13.63
N ASP A 154 2.75 14.49 -13.56
CA ASP A 154 2.15 15.29 -12.47
C ASP A 154 0.81 15.97 -12.82
N GLY A 155 0.35 15.91 -14.07
CA GLY A 155 -0.92 16.50 -14.48
C GLY A 155 -2.16 15.85 -13.85
N PHE A 156 -2.04 14.67 -13.23
CA PHE A 156 -3.12 14.07 -12.44
C PHE A 156 -3.61 15.00 -11.31
N LEU A 157 -2.71 15.79 -10.70
CA LEU A 157 -3.05 16.78 -9.67
C LEU A 157 -3.99 17.88 -10.18
N SER A 158 -3.93 18.17 -11.49
CA SER A 158 -4.79 19.16 -12.15
C SER A 158 -6.10 18.53 -12.65
N ARG A 159 -6.11 17.23 -12.98
CA ARG A 159 -7.32 16.50 -13.40
C ARG A 159 -8.16 15.97 -12.24
N ARG A 160 -7.61 15.84 -11.02
CA ARG A 160 -8.29 15.27 -9.86
C ARG A 160 -8.58 16.29 -8.74
N PRO A 161 -9.36 17.36 -9.00
CA PRO A 161 -9.79 18.26 -7.93
C PRO A 161 -10.71 17.55 -6.93
N ASP A 162 -11.38 16.45 -7.33
CA ASP A 162 -12.16 15.56 -6.46
C ASP A 162 -11.32 14.85 -5.38
N MET A 163 -10.01 14.71 -5.61
CA MET A 163 -9.06 14.14 -4.64
C MET A 163 -8.28 15.20 -3.88
N ARG A 164 -8.39 16.49 -4.25
CA ARG A 164 -7.60 17.56 -3.63
C ARG A 164 -8.19 17.90 -2.27
N VAL A 165 -7.35 17.81 -1.23
CA VAL A 165 -7.75 18.21 0.12
C VAL A 165 -7.97 19.73 0.19
N PRO A 166 -9.11 20.22 0.72
CA PRO A 166 -9.35 21.64 0.98
C PRO A 166 -8.34 22.24 1.97
N ALA A 167 -8.04 23.53 1.84
CA ALA A 167 -7.02 24.19 2.67
C ALA A 167 -7.46 24.42 4.14
N ASP A 168 -8.77 24.48 4.37
CA ASP A 168 -9.43 24.54 5.67
C ASP A 168 -9.63 23.15 6.31
N ALA A 169 -9.34 22.07 5.58
CA ALA A 169 -9.35 20.73 6.13
C ALA A 169 -8.31 20.56 7.25
N VAL A 170 -8.60 19.66 8.17
CA VAL A 170 -7.81 19.41 9.38
C VAL A 170 -7.41 17.95 9.41
N LEU A 171 -6.10 17.74 9.49
CA LEU A 171 -5.49 16.43 9.69
C LEU A 171 -5.37 16.17 11.19
N THR A 172 -5.94 15.06 11.66
CA THR A 172 -5.92 14.65 13.06
C THR A 172 -5.24 13.29 13.19
N TYR A 173 -4.14 13.22 13.93
CA TYR A 173 -3.56 11.95 14.38
C TYR A 173 -4.07 11.65 15.78
N ALA A 174 -4.64 10.45 15.98
CA ALA A 174 -5.18 10.04 17.27
C ALA A 174 -4.85 8.58 17.58
N CYS A 175 -4.50 8.32 18.83
CA CYS A 175 -4.29 6.98 19.39
C CYS A 175 -5.42 6.65 20.37
N GLN A 176 -5.96 5.44 20.28
CA GLN A 176 -6.92 4.89 21.24
C GLN A 176 -6.37 3.55 21.78
N PRO A 177 -6.62 3.19 23.06
CA PRO A 177 -6.30 1.86 23.55
C PRO A 177 -6.97 0.79 22.67
N MET A 178 -6.25 -0.29 22.36
CA MET A 178 -6.89 -1.44 21.73
C MET A 178 -7.91 -2.03 22.72
N PRO A 179 -9.09 -2.49 22.25
CA PRO A 179 -9.96 -3.28 23.10
C PRO A 179 -9.19 -4.51 23.60
N PRO A 180 -9.41 -4.95 24.85
CA PRO A 180 -8.81 -6.19 25.33
C PRO A 180 -9.21 -7.34 24.37
N PRO A 181 -8.30 -8.29 24.07
CA PRO A 181 -8.63 -9.41 23.22
C PRO A 181 -9.86 -10.12 23.79
N PRO A 182 -10.86 -10.50 22.96
CA PRO A 182 -12.12 -11.02 23.45
C PRO A 182 -11.86 -12.22 24.36
N THR A 183 -12.44 -12.20 25.56
CA THR A 183 -12.28 -13.25 26.55
C THR A 183 -13.01 -14.49 26.08
N VAL A 184 -12.36 -15.28 25.22
CA VAL A 184 -12.83 -16.59 24.76
C VAL A 184 -13.11 -17.43 25.99
N ASP A 185 -14.39 -17.74 26.26
CA ASP A 185 -14.73 -18.55 27.41
C ASP A 185 -14.07 -19.92 27.25
N ARG A 186 -13.16 -20.23 28.18
CA ARG A 186 -12.44 -21.51 28.21
C ARG A 186 -13.39 -22.70 28.40
N ARG A 187 -14.63 -22.48 28.83
CA ARG A 187 -15.72 -23.47 28.93
C ARG A 187 -16.42 -23.77 27.60
N HIS A 188 -16.21 -22.94 26.57
CA HIS A 188 -16.63 -23.20 25.18
C HIS A 188 -15.42 -23.30 24.24
N ARG A 189 -14.25 -23.65 24.81
CA ARG A 189 -13.09 -24.06 24.03
C ARG A 189 -13.32 -25.48 23.53
N GLU A 190 -13.90 -25.62 22.33
CA GLU A 190 -13.84 -26.88 21.58
C GLU A 190 -12.39 -27.38 21.60
N PRO A 191 -12.14 -28.68 21.90
CA PRO A 191 -10.82 -29.17 22.31
C PRO A 191 -9.82 -29.16 21.16
N ALA A 192 -9.20 -28.00 20.93
CA ALA A 192 -8.44 -27.67 19.72
C ALA A 192 -9.17 -28.17 18.47
N GLY A 193 -10.47 -27.84 18.36
CA GLY A 193 -11.43 -28.43 17.42
C GLY A 193 -10.80 -28.65 16.06
N PHE A 194 -10.67 -29.94 15.69
CA PHE A 194 -9.95 -30.39 14.50
C PHE A 194 -10.31 -29.50 13.32
N ASP A 195 -9.33 -28.74 12.83
CA ASP A 195 -9.54 -27.68 11.84
C ASP A 195 -9.90 -28.31 10.49
N SER A 196 -11.15 -28.73 10.39
CA SER A 196 -11.71 -29.38 9.22
C SER A 196 -11.75 -28.44 8.02
N ALA A 197 -11.78 -27.12 8.24
CA ALA A 197 -11.63 -26.14 7.17
C ALA A 197 -10.19 -26.10 6.64
N GLY A 198 -9.20 -25.85 7.49
CA GLY A 198 -7.79 -25.79 7.11
C GLY A 198 -7.21 -27.13 6.68
N LEU A 199 -7.66 -28.24 7.25
CA LEU A 199 -7.27 -29.60 6.84
C LEU A 199 -7.96 -30.01 5.54
N MET A 200 -9.27 -29.75 5.33
CA MET A 200 -9.87 -30.01 4.01
C MET A 200 -9.30 -29.10 2.92
N GLN A 201 -8.89 -27.86 3.26
CA GLN A 201 -8.09 -27.01 2.36
C GLN A 201 -6.71 -27.63 2.10
N GLY A 202 -6.01 -28.12 3.12
CA GLY A 202 -4.72 -28.80 2.98
C GLY A 202 -4.79 -30.07 2.13
N LEU A 203 -5.81 -30.91 2.34
CA LEU A 203 -6.10 -32.09 1.54
C LEU A 203 -6.50 -31.73 0.10
N ALA A 204 -7.32 -30.68 -0.10
CA ALA A 204 -7.64 -30.16 -1.43
C ALA A 204 -6.42 -29.54 -2.15
N LEU A 205 -5.37 -29.17 -1.40
CA LEU A 205 -4.09 -28.71 -1.94
C LEU A 205 -3.09 -29.85 -2.19
N LEU A 206 -3.27 -31.06 -1.66
CA LEU A 206 -2.37 -32.20 -1.91
C LEU A 206 -2.16 -32.52 -3.41
N PRO A 207 -3.20 -32.54 -4.28
CA PRO A 207 -3.01 -32.72 -5.72
C PRO A 207 -2.12 -31.65 -6.39
N PHE A 208 -1.95 -30.51 -5.72
CA PHE A 208 -1.14 -29.37 -6.14
C PHE A 208 0.13 -29.19 -5.30
N ALA A 209 0.41 -30.05 -4.31
CA ALA A 209 1.54 -29.89 -3.39
C ALA A 209 2.90 -29.89 -4.10
N TRP A 210 3.03 -30.65 -5.19
CA TRP A 210 4.22 -30.60 -6.06
C TRP A 210 4.38 -29.23 -6.76
N GLN A 211 3.28 -28.55 -7.09
CA GLN A 211 3.31 -27.18 -7.60
C GLN A 211 3.63 -26.17 -6.49
N LEU A 212 3.21 -26.42 -5.24
CA LEU A 212 3.61 -25.59 -4.10
C LEU A 212 5.13 -25.57 -3.93
N THR A 213 5.83 -26.70 -4.12
CA THR A 213 7.31 -26.72 -4.10
C THR A 213 7.92 -25.78 -5.15
N GLY A 214 7.37 -25.78 -6.38
CA GLY A 214 7.79 -24.89 -7.46
C GLY A 214 7.47 -23.41 -7.17
N LEU A 215 6.24 -23.12 -6.75
CA LEU A 215 5.81 -21.77 -6.36
C LEU A 215 6.64 -21.23 -5.19
N ASN A 216 6.97 -22.06 -4.21
CA ASN A 216 7.82 -21.71 -3.08
C ASN A 216 9.29 -21.53 -3.49
N ALA A 217 9.73 -22.09 -4.63
CA ALA A 217 11.02 -21.76 -5.24
C ALA A 217 10.94 -20.41 -5.98
N GLU A 218 9.95 -20.21 -6.86
CA GLU A 218 9.69 -18.93 -7.55
C GLU A 218 9.59 -17.75 -6.56
N ARG A 219 8.94 -17.95 -5.42
CA ARG A 219 8.82 -16.97 -4.32
C ARG A 219 10.15 -16.67 -3.64
N ARG A 220 10.97 -17.67 -3.33
CA ARG A 220 12.28 -17.48 -2.69
C ARG A 220 13.29 -16.85 -3.64
N GLU A 221 13.23 -17.16 -4.94
CA GLU A 221 13.98 -16.44 -5.99
C GLU A 221 13.54 -14.97 -6.04
N ALA A 222 12.23 -14.69 -6.06
CA ALA A 222 11.68 -13.33 -6.09
C ALA A 222 11.96 -12.49 -4.83
N LEU A 223 11.91 -13.09 -3.63
CA LEU A 223 12.23 -12.43 -2.35
C LEU A 223 13.67 -11.89 -2.30
N VAL A 224 14.59 -12.46 -3.09
CA VAL A 224 15.99 -12.00 -3.17
C VAL A 224 16.19 -11.14 -4.42
N ALA A 225 15.82 -11.65 -5.60
CA ALA A 225 16.09 -11.00 -6.88
C ALA A 225 15.21 -9.78 -7.14
N GLY A 226 13.95 -9.78 -6.69
CA GLY A 226 12.99 -8.69 -6.90
C GLY A 226 13.40 -7.39 -6.22
N PRO A 227 13.62 -7.38 -4.89
CA PRO A 227 14.11 -6.20 -4.18
C PRO A 227 15.49 -5.75 -4.67
N ALA A 228 16.40 -6.70 -4.95
CA ALA A 228 17.73 -6.38 -5.47
C ALA A 228 17.69 -5.74 -6.87
N LEU A 229 16.75 -6.13 -7.72
CA LEU A 229 16.54 -5.53 -9.04
C LEU A 229 15.87 -4.16 -8.94
N TYR A 230 14.85 -4.01 -8.10
CA TYR A 230 14.18 -2.72 -7.87
C TYR A 230 15.15 -1.67 -7.29
N ALA A 231 16.03 -2.06 -6.36
CA ALA A 231 17.05 -1.18 -5.78
C ALA A 231 18.12 -0.68 -6.78
N GLN A 232 18.22 -1.28 -7.98
CA GLN A 232 19.09 -0.79 -9.07
C GLN A 232 18.40 0.28 -9.95
N MET A 233 17.10 0.52 -9.76
CA MET A 233 16.31 1.38 -10.62
C MET A 233 16.38 2.84 -10.16
N GLN A 234 16.65 3.74 -11.10
CA GLN A 234 16.84 5.18 -10.83
C GLN A 234 15.97 6.03 -11.75
N LEU A 235 15.46 7.17 -11.25
CA LEU A 235 14.79 8.13 -12.11
C LEU A 235 15.72 8.63 -13.22
N GLY A 236 15.17 8.78 -14.42
CA GLY A 236 15.93 9.20 -15.60
C GLY A 236 16.82 8.12 -16.22
N GLN A 237 16.94 6.93 -15.62
CA GLN A 237 17.66 5.79 -16.17
C GLN A 237 17.04 5.34 -17.49
N VAL A 238 17.87 5.12 -18.53
CA VAL A 238 17.44 4.47 -19.78
C VAL A 238 17.59 2.96 -19.62
N LEU A 239 16.51 2.22 -19.86
CA LEU A 239 16.49 0.76 -19.75
C LEU A 239 17.04 0.12 -21.05
N PRO A 240 17.95 -0.87 -20.97
CA PRO A 240 18.47 -1.57 -22.15
C PRO A 240 17.35 -2.22 -22.98
N GLY A 241 17.17 -1.74 -24.22
CA GLY A 241 16.09 -2.17 -25.11
C GLY A 241 14.68 -1.70 -24.68
N GLY A 242 14.59 -0.63 -23.89
CA GLY A 242 13.34 -0.16 -23.28
C GLY A 242 12.77 -1.15 -22.27
N GLY A 243 11.56 -0.90 -21.77
CA GLY A 243 10.89 -1.82 -20.84
C GLY A 243 10.57 -3.18 -21.47
N GLN A 244 10.42 -3.25 -22.80
CA GLN A 244 10.25 -4.53 -23.52
C GLN A 244 11.53 -5.36 -23.57
N GLY A 245 12.71 -4.76 -23.71
CA GLY A 245 14.00 -5.44 -23.58
C GLY A 245 14.26 -5.86 -22.12
N PHE A 246 14.11 -4.91 -21.20
CA PHE A 246 14.32 -5.12 -19.77
C PHE A 246 13.45 -6.24 -19.18
N ALA A 247 12.15 -6.28 -19.51
CA ALA A 247 11.24 -7.33 -19.05
C ALA A 247 11.44 -8.71 -19.73
N ARG A 248 12.22 -8.77 -20.83
CA ARG A 248 12.67 -10.05 -21.43
C ARG A 248 13.97 -10.54 -20.79
N ALA A 249 14.86 -9.62 -20.40
CA ALA A 249 16.13 -9.94 -19.76
C ALA A 249 15.96 -10.37 -18.29
N ASN A 250 15.00 -9.78 -17.57
CA ASN A 250 14.84 -9.99 -16.13
C ASN A 250 13.65 -10.89 -15.78
N ARG A 251 13.92 -12.02 -15.13
CA ARG A 251 12.87 -12.87 -14.53
C ARG A 251 12.12 -12.10 -13.44
N GLY A 252 10.83 -12.40 -13.27
CA GLY A 252 9.97 -11.75 -12.28
C GLY A 252 9.53 -10.33 -12.65
N VAL A 253 10.09 -9.72 -13.70
CA VAL A 253 9.61 -8.46 -14.28
C VAL A 253 8.61 -8.74 -15.39
N ARG A 254 7.53 -7.96 -15.47
CA ARG A 254 6.63 -7.94 -16.63
C ARG A 254 6.19 -6.52 -16.99
N ARG A 255 5.70 -6.39 -18.22
CA ARG A 255 5.45 -5.11 -18.91
C ARG A 255 3.95 -4.96 -19.21
N TYR A 256 3.44 -3.76 -18.95
CA TYR A 256 2.14 -3.29 -19.39
C TYR A 256 2.38 -2.05 -20.24
N ALA A 257 2.01 -2.08 -21.53
CA ALA A 257 2.06 -0.91 -22.40
C ALA A 257 0.71 -0.17 -22.34
N ASP A 258 0.72 1.15 -22.38
CA ASP A 258 -0.52 1.93 -22.51
C ASP A 258 -1.01 1.85 -23.97
N ALA A 259 -2.25 1.42 -24.16
CA ALA A 259 -2.82 1.21 -25.50
C ALA A 259 -3.10 2.52 -26.26
N VAL A 260 -3.16 3.66 -25.57
CA VAL A 260 -3.45 4.99 -26.13
C VAL A 260 -2.19 5.86 -26.19
N ASP A 261 -1.18 5.57 -25.36
CA ASP A 261 0.15 6.21 -25.43
C ASP A 261 1.25 5.14 -25.51
N PRO A 262 1.57 4.64 -26.73
CA PRO A 262 2.55 3.56 -26.91
C PRO A 262 3.99 3.90 -26.49
N ALA A 263 4.30 5.18 -26.23
CA ALA A 263 5.58 5.61 -25.66
C ALA A 263 5.64 5.36 -24.15
N TYR A 264 4.50 5.15 -23.48
CA TYR A 264 4.39 4.92 -22.05
C TYR A 264 4.08 3.46 -21.69
N GLU A 265 4.79 2.96 -20.67
CA GLU A 265 4.65 1.60 -20.17
C GLU A 265 4.91 1.54 -18.66
N VAL A 266 4.24 0.61 -17.96
CA VAL A 266 4.50 0.30 -16.56
C VAL A 266 5.15 -1.08 -16.47
N LEU A 267 6.27 -1.16 -15.77
CA LEU A 267 6.91 -2.42 -15.41
C LEU A 267 6.53 -2.80 -13.98
N ALA A 268 6.14 -4.06 -13.80
CA ALA A 268 5.86 -4.66 -12.50
C ALA A 268 6.99 -5.63 -12.14
N ILE A 269 7.64 -5.40 -11.00
CA ILE A 269 8.68 -6.27 -10.43
C ILE A 269 8.09 -7.05 -9.26
N ASN A 270 8.04 -8.38 -9.39
CA ASN A 270 7.68 -9.29 -8.32
C ASN A 270 8.75 -9.26 -7.19
N LEU A 271 8.37 -8.80 -6.00
CA LEU A 271 9.24 -8.74 -4.81
C LEU A 271 9.14 -9.99 -3.91
N GLY A 272 8.34 -10.99 -4.29
CA GLY A 272 8.07 -12.17 -3.47
C GLY A 272 6.84 -12.04 -2.56
N ASP A 273 6.75 -12.93 -1.57
CA ASP A 273 5.58 -13.00 -0.65
C ASP A 273 5.48 -11.79 0.27
N GLU A 274 4.24 -11.45 0.65
CA GLU A 274 3.96 -10.60 1.80
C GLU A 274 4.17 -11.41 3.11
N PRO A 275 4.80 -10.87 4.17
CA PRO A 275 5.11 -11.62 5.40
C PRO A 275 3.91 -12.17 6.19
N SER A 276 2.68 -11.84 5.77
CA SER A 276 1.44 -12.02 6.51
C SER A 276 0.83 -13.42 6.38
N ASN A 277 0.99 -14.12 5.24
CA ASN A 277 0.28 -15.37 4.98
C ASN A 277 0.89 -16.24 3.86
N ASN A 278 1.41 -17.42 4.22
CA ASN A 278 1.92 -18.43 3.27
C ASN A 278 0.89 -18.86 2.20
N LEU A 279 -0.42 -18.82 2.53
CA LEU A 279 -1.53 -19.16 1.63
C LEU A 279 -2.05 -17.97 0.80
N SER A 280 -1.51 -16.76 1.01
CA SER A 280 -1.74 -15.65 0.08
C SER A 280 -1.29 -16.06 -1.33
N ARG A 281 -1.93 -15.52 -2.37
CA ARG A 281 -1.43 -15.58 -3.77
C ARG A 281 -0.95 -14.21 -4.26
N GLN A 282 -0.98 -13.21 -3.39
CA GLN A 282 -0.59 -11.84 -3.68
C GLN A 282 0.87 -11.66 -3.31
N ASN A 283 1.71 -11.46 -4.31
CA ASN A 283 3.10 -11.10 -4.14
C ASN A 283 3.21 -9.58 -4.01
N ARG A 284 4.06 -9.06 -3.11
CA ARG A 284 4.41 -7.63 -3.10
C ARG A 284 5.02 -7.30 -4.46
N THR A 285 4.58 -6.20 -5.07
CA THR A 285 4.89 -5.88 -6.47
C THR A 285 5.28 -4.41 -6.59
N ALA A 286 6.56 -4.12 -6.78
CA ALA A 286 7.03 -2.76 -7.06
C ALA A 286 6.70 -2.38 -8.51
N LEU A 287 6.42 -1.11 -8.75
CA LEU A 287 6.04 -0.58 -10.06
C LEU A 287 6.97 0.53 -10.52
N ILE A 288 7.18 0.59 -11.84
CA ILE A 288 8.08 1.53 -12.50
C ILE A 288 7.34 2.10 -13.70
N GLY A 289 7.14 3.41 -13.72
CA GLY A 289 6.71 4.12 -14.93
C GLY A 289 7.88 4.34 -15.86
N VAL A 290 7.71 4.02 -17.13
CA VAL A 290 8.73 4.15 -18.17
C VAL A 290 8.12 4.89 -19.36
N ARG A 291 8.80 5.92 -19.86
CA ARG A 291 8.44 6.67 -21.07
C ARG A 291 9.63 6.69 -22.02
N ASP A 292 9.44 6.32 -23.28
CA ASP A 292 10.49 6.22 -24.30
C ASP A 292 11.71 5.39 -23.85
N GLY A 293 11.44 4.30 -23.10
CA GLY A 293 12.46 3.44 -22.49
C GLY A 293 13.19 4.05 -21.29
N ARG A 294 12.83 5.25 -20.84
CA ARG A 294 13.40 5.93 -19.66
C ARG A 294 12.48 5.83 -18.45
N VAL A 295 13.03 5.50 -17.28
CA VAL A 295 12.31 5.52 -15.99
C VAL A 295 11.86 6.95 -15.66
N VAL A 296 10.54 7.14 -15.49
CA VAL A 296 9.90 8.43 -15.15
C VAL A 296 9.27 8.44 -13.75
N TRP A 297 8.91 7.29 -13.18
CA TRP A 297 8.58 7.19 -11.75
C TRP A 297 8.86 5.79 -11.18
N LEU A 298 8.96 5.73 -9.85
CA LEU A 298 9.21 4.53 -9.06
C LEU A 298 8.21 4.47 -7.90
N ALA A 299 7.62 3.30 -7.65
CA ALA A 299 6.82 3.01 -6.48
C ALA A 299 7.19 1.63 -5.93
N ASP A 300 7.41 1.49 -4.62
CA ASP A 300 7.74 0.21 -4.01
C ASP A 300 6.51 -0.70 -3.85
N GLY A 301 6.68 -1.87 -3.23
CA GLY A 301 5.61 -2.85 -3.06
C GLY A 301 4.45 -2.37 -2.17
N ASP A 302 4.71 -1.52 -1.16
CA ASP A 302 3.70 -1.06 -0.22
C ASP A 302 3.04 0.22 -0.72
N ALA A 303 3.80 1.07 -1.42
CA ALA A 303 3.29 2.21 -2.16
C ALA A 303 2.33 1.81 -3.29
N ALA A 304 2.74 0.85 -4.11
CA ALA A 304 1.93 0.35 -5.22
C ALA A 304 0.65 -0.36 -4.74
N ALA A 305 0.69 -0.98 -3.55
CA ALA A 305 -0.49 -1.53 -2.88
C ALA A 305 -1.38 -0.42 -2.29
N GLY A 306 -0.81 0.51 -1.51
CA GLY A 306 -1.53 1.57 -0.81
C GLY A 306 -2.24 2.55 -1.76
N LEU A 307 -1.53 3.04 -2.78
CA LEU A 307 -2.12 3.88 -3.85
C LEU A 307 -2.87 3.05 -4.90
N ARG A 308 -3.08 1.74 -4.64
CA ARG A 308 -3.88 0.81 -5.44
C ARG A 308 -3.46 0.69 -6.91
N LEU A 309 -2.21 1.02 -7.21
CA LEU A 309 -1.64 0.96 -8.55
C LEU A 309 -1.55 -0.46 -9.09
N VAL A 310 -1.38 -1.47 -8.22
CA VAL A 310 -1.46 -2.89 -8.64
C VAL A 310 -2.86 -3.24 -9.14
N SER A 311 -3.92 -2.54 -8.70
CA SER A 311 -5.27 -2.65 -9.27
C SER A 311 -5.50 -1.79 -10.53
N ALA A 312 -4.43 -1.33 -11.18
CA ALA A 312 -4.44 -0.91 -12.59
C ALA A 312 -3.84 -1.97 -13.53
N LEU A 313 -3.46 -3.15 -13.01
CA LEU A 313 -2.64 -4.14 -13.72
C LEU A 313 -3.30 -5.52 -13.75
N CYS A 314 -3.01 -6.27 -14.81
CA CYS A 314 -3.82 -7.44 -15.16
C CYS A 314 -3.39 -8.66 -14.32
N ILE A 315 -4.23 -9.04 -13.36
CA ILE A 315 -4.12 -10.30 -12.61
C ILE A 315 -4.47 -11.50 -13.53
N ASP A 316 -3.65 -12.55 -13.49
CA ASP A 316 -3.80 -13.73 -14.34
C ASP A 316 -4.84 -14.74 -13.84
N ASP A 317 -5.14 -15.74 -14.68
CA ASP A 317 -6.08 -16.82 -14.38
C ASP A 317 -5.63 -17.73 -13.23
N ARG A 318 -4.40 -17.56 -12.73
CA ARG A 318 -3.83 -18.24 -11.56
C ARG A 318 -3.85 -17.35 -10.30
N ARG A 319 -4.35 -16.11 -10.42
CA ARG A 319 -4.39 -15.00 -9.44
C ARG A 319 -3.05 -14.34 -9.13
N ARG A 320 -2.08 -14.38 -10.04
CA ARG A 320 -0.78 -13.69 -9.90
C ARG A 320 -0.85 -12.31 -10.58
N SER A 321 -0.13 -11.30 -10.07
CA SER A 321 -0.19 -9.88 -10.50
C SER A 321 0.45 -9.54 -11.87
N VAL A 322 0.41 -10.47 -12.82
CA VAL A 322 1.47 -10.58 -13.85
C VAL A 322 1.02 -10.88 -15.30
N ALA A 323 -0.24 -11.17 -15.62
CA ALA A 323 -0.65 -11.32 -17.03
C ALA A 323 -2.16 -11.21 -17.24
N TYR A 324 -2.58 -10.68 -18.39
CA TYR A 324 -3.96 -10.86 -18.85
C TYR A 324 -4.11 -12.14 -19.66
N ARG A 325 -5.34 -12.65 -19.70
CA ARG A 325 -5.89 -13.45 -20.80
C ARG A 325 -6.97 -12.63 -21.51
N SER A 326 -7.43 -13.10 -22.68
CA SER A 326 -8.46 -12.42 -23.47
C SER A 326 -9.75 -12.17 -22.68
N GLY A 327 -10.29 -10.96 -22.75
CA GLY A 327 -11.60 -10.60 -22.18
C GLY A 327 -11.61 -9.98 -20.78
N CYS A 328 -10.47 -9.56 -20.22
CA CYS A 328 -10.46 -8.96 -18.88
C CYS A 328 -10.95 -7.49 -18.86
N THR A 329 -12.13 -7.27 -18.28
CA THR A 329 -12.40 -6.09 -17.46
C THR A 329 -12.17 -6.45 -15.99
N GLY A 330 -11.86 -5.46 -15.15
CA GLY A 330 -11.39 -5.71 -13.79
C GLY A 330 -10.20 -4.84 -13.39
N PHE A 331 -9.36 -4.44 -14.35
CA PHE A 331 -8.19 -3.60 -14.09
C PHE A 331 -7.68 -2.76 -15.29
N GLY A 332 -8.34 -2.47 -16.42
CA GLY A 332 -9.71 -2.66 -16.94
C GLY A 332 -10.05 -1.41 -17.78
N VAL A 333 -10.36 -1.46 -19.10
CA VAL A 333 -11.27 -2.35 -19.83
C VAL A 333 -10.68 -2.82 -21.18
N TYR A 334 -10.86 -4.11 -21.49
CA TYR A 334 -10.83 -4.65 -22.86
C TYR A 334 -12.24 -4.70 -23.45
N SER A 335 -12.43 -4.26 -24.70
CA SER A 335 -13.61 -4.57 -25.51
C SER A 335 -13.29 -5.71 -26.48
N PRO A 336 -14.21 -6.67 -26.73
CA PRO A 336 -14.22 -7.38 -28.00
C PRO A 336 -14.53 -6.44 -29.17
#